data_AF-A0A210PTU3-F1
#
_entry.id   AF-A0A210PTU3-F1
#
_cell.length_a   1.000
_cell.length_b   1.000
_cell.length_c   1.000
_cell.angle_alpha   90.00
_cell.angle_beta   90.00
_cell.angle_gamma   90.00
#
_symmetry.space_group_name_H-M   'P 1'
#
loop_
_entity.id
_entity.type
_entity.pdbx_description
1 polymer ?
#
loop_
_entity_poly.entity_id
_entity_poly.type
_entity_poly.pdbx_seq_one_letter_code
_entity_poly.pdbx_strand_id
1 'polypeptide(L)'
;MVRTNCLRFRARQIINDLQDRLEEKEKALDNTNEDLKVSDALLLDIQSGIATLNEKLKDVKLKPPFHNYITGDPAKDLVNCARKLDELQTNLGFQGGEGTTPRVDQNKLHEYLESRLPPSNIRIKVDVDDGSDEDDFHFDHDQENEGLLSREDVKRLGQEMLNSKLKPKKKRSKKRAN
;
A
#
# COMPACT_ATOMS: atom_id res chain seq x y z
N MET A 1 64.33 -27.21 -15.92
CA MET A 1 62.98 -27.72 -15.57
C MET A 1 62.14 -26.78 -14.69
N VAL A 2 62.73 -25.93 -13.84
CA VAL A 2 61.95 -25.09 -12.88
C VAL A 2 61.24 -23.89 -13.54
N ARG A 3 61.87 -23.22 -14.53
CA ARG A 3 61.30 -22.04 -15.21
C ARG A 3 59.99 -22.34 -15.97
N THR A 4 59.85 -23.51 -16.56
CA THR A 4 58.66 -23.94 -17.30
C THR A 4 57.44 -24.19 -16.39
N ASN A 5 57.67 -24.60 -15.13
CA ASN A 5 56.58 -24.82 -14.17
C ASN A 5 56.03 -23.49 -13.61
N CYS A 6 56.89 -22.49 -13.40
CA CYS A 6 56.47 -21.16 -12.95
C CYS A 6 55.63 -20.42 -14.01
N LEU A 7 55.98 -20.55 -15.30
CA LEU A 7 55.21 -20.01 -16.42
C LEU A 7 53.83 -20.67 -16.55
N ARG A 8 53.75 -21.99 -16.41
CA ARG A 8 52.48 -22.73 -16.42
C ARG A 8 51.58 -22.36 -15.24
N PHE A 9 52.15 -22.16 -14.05
CA PHE A 9 51.38 -21.72 -12.88
C PHE A 9 50.80 -20.33 -13.08
N ARG A 10 51.60 -19.37 -13.56
CA ARG A 10 51.14 -18.00 -13.84
C ARG A 10 50.08 -17.97 -14.95
N ALA A 11 50.23 -18.79 -15.99
CA ALA A 11 49.23 -18.92 -17.04
C ALA A 11 47.89 -19.48 -16.51
N ARG A 12 47.93 -20.48 -15.62
CA ARG A 12 46.73 -21.02 -14.96
C ARG A 12 46.06 -19.99 -14.07
N GLN A 13 46.84 -19.21 -13.31
CA GLN A 13 46.30 -18.14 -12.48
C GLN A 13 45.58 -17.08 -13.32
N ILE A 14 46.18 -16.66 -14.44
CA ILE A 14 45.54 -15.72 -15.37
C ILE A 14 44.24 -16.30 -15.94
N ILE A 15 44.21 -17.59 -16.29
CA ILE A 15 43.00 -18.24 -16.80
C ILE A 15 41.90 -18.24 -15.73
N ASN A 16 42.23 -18.58 -14.49
CA ASN A 16 41.27 -18.55 -13.37
C ASN A 16 40.76 -17.13 -13.13
N ASP A 17 41.65 -16.13 -13.07
CA ASP A 17 41.26 -14.73 -12.87
C ASP A 17 40.34 -14.23 -14.00
N LEU A 18 40.55 -14.68 -15.24
CA LEU A 18 39.69 -14.35 -16.37
C LEU A 18 38.35 -15.10 -16.31
N GLN A 19 38.33 -16.34 -15.84
CA GLN A 19 37.11 -17.11 -15.62
C GLN A 19 36.25 -16.49 -14.52
N ASP A 20 36.85 -16.12 -13.39
CA ASP A 20 36.15 -15.47 -12.28
C ASP A 20 35.54 -14.13 -12.73
N ARG A 21 36.29 -13.33 -13.50
CA ARG A 21 35.77 -12.08 -14.08
C ARG A 21 34.66 -12.30 -15.09
N LEU A 22 34.75 -13.37 -15.88
CA LEU A 22 33.71 -13.71 -16.84
C LEU A 22 32.42 -14.09 -16.11
N GLU A 23 32.51 -14.94 -15.09
CA GLU A 23 31.37 -15.33 -14.25
C GLU A 23 30.77 -14.11 -13.52
N GLU A 24 31.59 -13.19 -13.01
CA GLU A 24 31.13 -11.94 -12.41
C GLU A 24 30.36 -11.08 -13.41
N LYS A 25 30.85 -10.97 -14.65
CA LYS A 25 30.19 -10.20 -15.70
C LYS A 25 28.90 -10.86 -16.20
N GLU A 26 28.86 -12.18 -16.30
CA GLU A 26 27.65 -12.92 -16.64
C GLU A 26 26.57 -12.72 -15.58
N LYS A 27 26.91 -12.87 -14.29
CA LYS A 27 25.98 -12.58 -13.19
C LYS A 27 25.48 -11.13 -13.20
N ALA A 28 26.37 -10.18 -13.45
CA ALA A 28 25.97 -8.78 -13.55
C ALA A 28 25.00 -8.55 -14.72
N LEU A 29 25.26 -9.19 -15.87
CA LEU A 29 24.39 -9.13 -17.05
C LEU A 29 23.01 -9.74 -16.76
N ASP A 30 22.97 -10.90 -16.10
CA ASP A 30 21.73 -11.55 -15.72
C ASP A 30 20.89 -10.67 -14.78
N ASN A 31 21.52 -10.10 -13.74
CA ASN A 31 20.85 -9.17 -12.83
C ASN A 31 20.27 -7.96 -13.58
N THR A 32 21.06 -7.36 -14.48
CA THR A 32 20.56 -6.21 -15.27
C THR A 32 19.42 -6.59 -16.21
N ASN A 33 19.41 -7.82 -16.73
CA ASN A 33 18.31 -8.32 -17.55
C ASN A 33 17.04 -8.57 -16.73
N GLU A 34 17.18 -9.04 -15.48
CA GLU A 34 16.05 -9.16 -14.57
C GLU A 34 15.47 -7.78 -14.21
N ASP A 35 16.32 -6.81 -13.87
CA ASP A 35 15.90 -5.43 -13.59
C ASP A 35 15.20 -4.78 -14.79
N LEU A 36 15.71 -5.03 -16.01
CA LEU A 36 15.10 -4.58 -17.25
C LEU A 36 13.69 -5.19 -17.42
N LYS A 37 13.54 -6.50 -17.22
CA LYS A 37 12.23 -7.18 -17.33
C LYS A 37 11.21 -6.63 -16.34
N VAL A 38 11.63 -6.37 -15.10
CA VAL A 38 10.75 -5.77 -14.08
C VAL A 38 10.34 -4.36 -14.49
N SER A 39 11.28 -3.56 -14.99
CA SER A 39 11.02 -2.20 -15.47
C SER A 39 10.07 -2.20 -16.67
N ASP A 40 10.27 -3.10 -17.63
CA ASP A 40 9.41 -3.25 -18.81
C ASP A 40 7.99 -3.64 -18.43
N ALA A 41 7.83 -4.58 -17.49
CA ALA A 41 6.51 -4.98 -16.99
C ALA A 41 5.79 -3.78 -16.34
N LEU A 42 6.50 -3.02 -15.49
CA LEU A 42 5.96 -1.83 -14.85
C LEU A 42 5.57 -0.73 -15.87
N LEU A 43 6.35 -0.56 -16.94
CA LEU A 43 6.02 0.40 -18.00
C LEU A 43 4.76 0.00 -18.76
N LEU A 44 4.57 -1.29 -19.05
CA LEU A 44 3.34 -1.81 -19.66
C LEU A 44 2.13 -1.60 -18.75
N ASP A 45 2.28 -1.86 -17.45
CA ASP A 45 1.21 -1.64 -16.47
C ASP A 45 0.83 -0.16 -16.38
N ILE A 46 1.81 0.74 -16.35
CA ILE A 46 1.56 2.19 -16.36
C ILE A 46 0.85 2.61 -17.65
N GLN A 47 1.30 2.12 -18.81
CA GLN A 47 0.67 2.45 -20.09
C GLN A 47 -0.79 1.98 -20.14
N SER A 48 -1.07 0.76 -19.66
CA SER A 48 -2.42 0.21 -19.53
C SER A 48 -3.27 1.02 -18.53
N GLY A 49 -2.68 1.43 -17.41
CA GLY A 49 -3.31 2.30 -16.42
C GLY A 49 -3.71 3.66 -17.00
N ILE A 50 -2.83 4.29 -17.78
CA ILE A 50 -3.10 5.56 -18.46
C ILE A 50 -4.22 5.41 -19.49
N ALA A 51 -4.19 4.34 -20.30
CA ALA A 51 -5.24 4.06 -21.26
C ALA A 51 -6.60 3.85 -20.58
N THR A 52 -6.63 3.10 -19.49
CA THR A 52 -7.83 2.87 -18.68
C THR A 52 -8.35 4.16 -18.07
N LEU A 53 -7.46 5.02 -17.56
CA LEU A 53 -7.83 6.31 -17.01
C LEU A 53 -8.46 7.22 -18.08
N ASN A 54 -7.85 7.28 -19.26
CA ASN A 54 -8.37 8.01 -20.40
C ASN A 54 -9.78 7.53 -20.78
N GLU A 55 -9.97 6.21 -20.87
CA GLU A 55 -11.25 5.59 -21.21
C GLU A 55 -12.34 5.94 -20.20
N LYS A 56 -12.02 5.93 -18.89
CA LYS A 56 -12.96 6.34 -17.84
C LYS A 56 -13.30 7.82 -17.88
N LEU A 57 -12.32 8.66 -18.21
CA LEU A 57 -12.50 10.11 -18.25
C LEU A 57 -13.13 10.61 -19.55
N LYS A 58 -13.22 9.81 -20.61
CA LYS A 58 -13.71 10.26 -21.92
C LYS A 58 -15.15 10.77 -21.87
N ASP A 59 -16.01 10.09 -21.09
CA ASP A 59 -17.45 10.37 -21.05
C ASP A 59 -17.80 11.52 -20.09
N VAL A 60 -16.84 11.96 -19.28
CA VAL A 60 -17.02 13.06 -18.33
C VAL A 60 -17.03 14.39 -19.08
N LYS A 61 -18.18 15.05 -19.12
CA LYS A 61 -18.38 16.33 -19.83
C LYS A 61 -18.19 17.52 -18.88
N LEU A 62 -17.09 18.25 -19.06
CA LEU A 62 -16.80 19.50 -18.36
C LEU A 62 -17.03 20.70 -19.28
N LYS A 63 -17.49 21.82 -18.71
CA LYS A 63 -17.54 23.12 -19.39
C LYS A 63 -16.11 23.70 -19.45
N PRO A 64 -15.71 24.42 -20.51
CA PRO A 64 -15.64 24.05 -21.91
C PRO A 64 -14.18 23.86 -22.42
N PRO A 65 -13.95 23.06 -23.49
CA PRO A 65 -14.14 21.63 -23.58
C PRO A 65 -12.86 20.86 -23.17
N PHE A 66 -12.95 20.04 -22.14
CA PHE A 66 -11.90 19.07 -21.80
C PHE A 66 -12.20 17.73 -22.44
N HIS A 67 -11.93 17.64 -23.74
CA HIS A 67 -12.01 16.38 -24.46
C HIS A 67 -10.69 15.64 -24.31
N ASN A 68 -10.74 14.43 -23.77
CA ASN A 68 -9.55 13.57 -23.73
C ASN A 68 -9.41 12.95 -25.11
N TYR A 69 -8.41 13.42 -25.86
CA TYR A 69 -7.98 12.76 -27.08
C TYR A 69 -6.82 11.85 -26.73
N ILE A 70 -6.92 10.59 -27.14
CA ILE A 70 -5.78 9.67 -27.09
C ILE A 70 -4.82 10.14 -28.17
N THR A 71 -3.66 10.64 -27.74
CA THR A 71 -2.59 11.07 -28.64
C THR A 71 -1.67 9.91 -29.04
N GLY A 72 -1.74 8.80 -28.32
CA GLY A 72 -0.88 7.62 -28.53
C GLY A 72 0.46 7.71 -27.81
N ASP A 73 0.76 8.86 -27.20
CA ASP A 73 1.91 9.08 -26.32
C ASP A 73 1.45 9.03 -24.85
N PRO A 74 1.82 7.99 -24.08
CA PRO A 74 1.35 7.81 -22.71
C PRO A 74 1.64 9.02 -21.80
N ALA A 75 2.76 9.71 -22.02
CA ALA A 75 3.11 10.87 -21.20
C ALA A 75 2.16 12.05 -21.44
N LYS A 76 1.81 12.33 -22.70
CA LYS A 76 0.84 13.38 -23.06
C LYS A 76 -0.57 13.01 -22.64
N ASP A 77 -0.92 11.74 -22.80
CA ASP A 77 -2.19 11.18 -22.38
C ASP A 77 -2.39 11.31 -20.87
N LEU A 78 -1.34 11.07 -20.08
CA LEU A 78 -1.36 11.28 -18.63
C LEU A 78 -1.54 12.77 -18.26
N VAL A 79 -0.85 13.69 -18.95
CA VAL A 79 -1.01 15.14 -18.73
C VAL A 79 -2.45 15.59 -19.03
N ASN A 80 -3.05 15.06 -20.10
CA ASN A 80 -4.44 15.34 -20.43
C ASN A 80 -5.40 14.83 -19.34
N CYS A 81 -5.19 13.60 -18.86
CA CYS A 81 -5.92 13.03 -17.73
C CYS A 81 -5.79 13.91 -16.47
N ALA A 82 -4.56 14.29 -16.09
CA ALA A 82 -4.29 15.09 -14.90
C ALA A 82 -5.03 16.43 -14.94
N ARG A 83 -4.90 17.17 -16.06
CA ARG A 83 -5.61 18.45 -16.24
C ARG A 83 -7.12 18.31 -16.08
N LYS A 84 -7.70 17.22 -16.60
CA LYS A 84 -9.14 16.97 -16.51
C LYS A 84 -9.57 16.58 -15.09
N LEU A 85 -8.73 15.83 -14.37
CA LEU A 85 -8.96 15.47 -12.97
C LEU A 85 -8.90 16.69 -12.05
N ASP A 86 -7.93 17.59 -12.25
CA ASP A 86 -7.83 18.84 -11.47
C ASP A 86 -9.10 19.70 -11.64
N GLU A 87 -9.60 19.80 -12.87
CA GLU A 87 -10.84 20.52 -13.16
C GLU A 87 -12.06 19.82 -12.55
N LEU A 88 -12.10 18.49 -12.52
CA LEU A 88 -13.15 17.75 -11.82
C LEU A 88 -13.09 17.99 -10.32
N GLN A 89 -11.90 18.01 -9.75
CA GLN A 89 -11.68 18.19 -8.33
C GLN A 89 -12.14 19.58 -7.87
N THR A 90 -11.80 20.61 -8.65
CA THR A 90 -12.24 21.99 -8.41
C THR A 90 -13.75 22.14 -8.55
N ASN A 91 -14.37 21.58 -9.58
CA ASN A 91 -15.82 21.65 -9.79
C ASN A 91 -16.63 20.89 -8.72
N LEU A 92 -16.09 19.78 -8.19
CA LEU A 92 -16.71 19.03 -7.09
C LEU A 92 -16.48 19.67 -5.71
N GLY A 93 -15.68 20.73 -5.62
CA GLY A 93 -15.30 21.33 -4.34
C GLY A 93 -14.48 20.38 -3.47
N PHE A 94 -13.78 19.41 -4.07
CA PHE A 94 -12.99 18.41 -3.37
C PHE A 94 -11.68 19.04 -2.89
N GLN A 95 -11.74 19.83 -1.82
CA GLN A 95 -10.55 20.20 -1.06
C GLN A 95 -10.06 18.93 -0.36
N GLY A 96 -8.88 18.44 -0.77
CA GLY A 96 -8.31 17.21 -0.25
C GLY A 96 -8.36 17.16 1.28
N GLY A 97 -9.26 16.34 1.80
CA GLY A 97 -9.50 16.15 3.21
C GLY A 97 -10.21 14.82 3.38
N GLU A 98 -9.69 13.99 4.28
CA GLU A 98 -10.31 12.75 4.71
C GLU A 98 -11.82 12.96 4.97
N GLY A 99 -12.68 12.15 4.33
CA GLY A 99 -14.04 11.94 4.81
C GLY A 99 -15.20 12.63 4.09
N THR A 100 -15.07 13.14 2.86
CA THR A 100 -16.26 13.58 2.09
C THR A 100 -16.71 12.51 1.10
N THR A 101 -17.21 11.38 1.63
CA THR A 101 -18.38 10.80 0.97
C THR A 101 -19.46 11.89 1.00
N PRO A 102 -20.19 12.15 -0.10
CA PRO A 102 -21.35 13.03 0.00
C PRO A 102 -22.24 12.39 1.07
N ARG A 103 -22.40 13.08 2.20
CA ARG A 103 -23.33 12.68 3.25
C ARG A 103 -24.71 12.85 2.64
N VAL A 104 -25.12 11.85 1.86
CA VAL A 104 -26.48 11.75 1.34
C VAL A 104 -27.34 11.84 2.59
N ASP A 105 -28.10 12.92 2.67
CA ASP A 105 -29.02 13.18 3.76
C ASP A 105 -29.94 11.96 3.83
N GLN A 106 -29.67 11.05 4.76
CA GLN A 106 -30.30 9.75 4.78
C GLN A 106 -31.82 9.88 4.92
N ASN A 107 -32.28 10.97 5.54
CA ASN A 107 -33.68 11.32 5.64
C ASN A 107 -34.30 11.59 4.27
N LYS A 108 -33.61 12.33 3.40
CA LYS A 108 -34.08 12.61 2.02
C LYS A 108 -34.07 11.36 1.15
N LEU A 109 -33.06 10.51 1.31
CA LEU A 109 -32.99 9.23 0.60
C LEU A 109 -34.12 8.30 1.06
N HIS A 110 -34.35 8.22 2.37
CA HIS A 110 -35.43 7.44 2.96
C HIS A 110 -36.79 7.92 2.47
N GLU A 111 -37.07 9.22 2.53
CA GLU A 111 -38.33 9.81 2.05
C GLU A 111 -38.57 9.55 0.56
N TYR A 112 -37.53 9.66 -0.27
CA TYR A 112 -37.61 9.31 -1.69
C TYR A 112 -37.95 7.83 -1.92
N LEU A 113 -37.33 6.92 -1.15
CA LEU A 113 -37.61 5.49 -1.25
C LEU A 113 -39.04 5.17 -0.78
N GLU A 114 -39.50 5.78 0.31
CA GLU A 114 -40.88 5.66 0.80
C GLU A 114 -41.90 6.12 -0.24
N SER A 115 -41.62 7.22 -0.95
CA SER A 115 -42.52 7.74 -1.98
C SER A 115 -42.73 6.81 -3.19
N ARG A 116 -41.83 5.84 -3.40
CA ARG A 116 -41.87 4.91 -4.54
C ARG A 116 -42.38 3.51 -4.18
N LEU A 117 -42.80 3.29 -2.93
CA LEU A 117 -43.28 1.98 -2.52
C LEU A 117 -44.71 1.73 -3.03
N PRO A 118 -45.00 0.52 -3.52
CA PRO A 118 -46.34 0.17 -3.95
C PRO A 118 -47.32 0.12 -2.77
N PRO A 119 -48.62 0.39 -3.01
CA PRO A 119 -49.64 0.49 -1.95
C PRO A 119 -49.92 -0.83 -1.23
N SER A 120 -49.42 -1.96 -1.74
CA SER A 120 -49.46 -3.27 -1.08
C SER A 120 -48.39 -3.46 0.00
N ASN A 121 -47.51 -2.47 0.22
CA ASN A 121 -46.43 -2.59 1.17
C ASN A 121 -46.93 -2.34 2.61
N ILE A 122 -47.07 -3.42 3.37
CA ILE A 122 -47.50 -3.39 4.78
C ILE A 122 -46.25 -3.37 5.66
N ARG A 123 -45.64 -2.19 5.84
CA ARG A 123 -44.54 -2.04 6.82
C ARG A 123 -45.12 -1.89 8.22
N ILE A 124 -44.69 -2.75 9.12
CA ILE A 124 -44.99 -2.66 10.56
C ILE A 124 -43.98 -1.66 11.13
N LYS A 125 -44.46 -0.51 11.62
CA LYS A 125 -43.62 0.42 12.38
C LYS A 125 -43.40 -0.19 13.76
N VAL A 126 -42.15 -0.46 14.10
CA VAL A 126 -41.74 -0.78 15.46
C VAL A 126 -41.40 0.56 16.11
N ASP A 127 -41.98 0.83 17.28
CA ASP A 127 -41.67 2.06 18.01
C ASP A 127 -40.18 2.12 18.33
N VAL A 128 -39.61 3.33 18.27
CA VAL A 128 -38.17 3.55 18.49
C VAL A 128 -37.84 3.12 19.91
N ASP A 129 -37.03 2.07 20.05
CA ASP A 129 -36.51 1.63 21.34
C ASP A 129 -35.56 2.72 21.86
N ASP A 130 -35.96 3.42 22.92
CA ASP A 130 -35.25 4.56 23.48
C ASP A 130 -34.16 4.10 24.49
N GLY A 131 -33.49 2.99 24.18
CA GLY A 131 -32.67 2.23 25.14
C GLY A 131 -31.41 1.62 24.55
N SER A 132 -30.34 2.41 24.53
CA SER A 132 -28.94 1.99 24.72
C SER A 132 -28.49 0.65 24.11
N ASP A 133 -28.23 0.63 22.81
CA ASP A 133 -27.16 -0.23 22.26
C ASP A 133 -25.83 0.57 22.35
N GLU A 134 -25.42 0.90 23.58
CA GLU A 134 -23.99 1.06 23.89
C GLU A 134 -23.47 -0.33 24.31
N ASP A 135 -23.57 -1.29 23.40
CA ASP A 135 -22.74 -2.49 23.49
C ASP A 135 -21.31 -2.05 23.15
N ASP A 136 -20.65 -1.48 24.17
CA ASP A 136 -19.20 -1.51 24.25
C ASP A 136 -18.82 -2.98 24.04
N PHE A 137 -18.15 -3.29 22.92
CA PHE A 137 -17.70 -4.65 22.60
C PHE A 137 -16.64 -5.06 23.64
N HIS A 138 -17.08 -5.33 24.86
CA HIS A 138 -16.38 -6.07 25.85
C HIS A 138 -16.33 -7.49 25.32
N PHE A 139 -15.15 -7.89 24.87
CA PHE A 139 -14.86 -9.29 24.60
C PHE A 139 -15.06 -10.01 25.94
N ASP A 140 -16.22 -10.65 26.11
CA ASP A 140 -16.49 -11.46 27.28
C ASP A 140 -15.31 -12.44 27.41
N HIS A 141 -14.58 -12.30 28.51
CA HIS A 141 -13.58 -13.28 28.89
C HIS A 141 -14.36 -14.53 29.31
N ASP A 142 -14.81 -15.29 28.32
CA ASP A 142 -15.43 -16.59 28.53
C ASP A 142 -14.53 -17.44 29.42
N GLN A 143 -15.16 -18.27 30.28
CA GLN A 143 -14.50 -19.22 31.19
C GLN A 143 -13.49 -20.14 30.47
N GLU A 144 -13.53 -20.25 29.15
CA GLU A 144 -12.57 -21.00 28.33
C GLU A 144 -11.17 -20.33 28.24
N ASN A 145 -11.04 -19.06 28.61
CA ASN A 145 -9.76 -18.33 28.60
C ASN A 145 -9.04 -18.30 29.96
N GLU A 146 -9.52 -19.04 30.97
CA GLU A 146 -8.81 -19.19 32.25
C GLU A 146 -7.43 -19.83 32.02
N GLY A 147 -6.38 -18.99 32.04
CA GLY A 147 -4.98 -19.41 31.90
C GLY A 147 -4.26 -18.88 30.66
N LEU A 148 -4.97 -18.20 29.74
CA LEU A 148 -4.36 -17.53 28.60
C LEU A 148 -4.08 -16.06 28.91
N LEU A 149 -2.95 -15.55 28.43
CA LEU A 149 -2.53 -14.16 28.64
C LEU A 149 -3.56 -13.22 28.01
N SER A 150 -4.11 -12.32 28.83
CA SER A 150 -5.00 -11.27 28.33
C SER A 150 -4.25 -10.36 27.34
N ARG A 151 -5.00 -9.73 26.44
CA ARG A 151 -4.47 -8.71 25.52
C ARG A 151 -3.73 -7.61 26.27
N GLU A 152 -4.17 -7.28 27.48
CA GLU A 152 -3.51 -6.30 28.33
C GLU A 152 -2.16 -6.79 28.85
N ASP A 153 -2.05 -8.06 29.22
CA ASP A 153 -0.78 -8.67 29.62
C ASP A 153 0.23 -8.75 28.47
N VAL A 154 -0.23 -9.09 27.27
CA VAL A 154 0.62 -9.10 26.06
C VAL A 154 1.15 -7.70 25.77
N LYS A 155 0.29 -6.67 25.88
CA LYS A 155 0.70 -5.27 25.70
C LYS A 155 1.72 -4.85 26.76
N ARG A 156 1.48 -5.18 28.03
CA ARG A 156 2.40 -4.88 29.14
C ARG A 156 3.76 -5.54 28.94
N LEU A 157 3.80 -6.82 28.56
CA LEU A 157 5.03 -7.55 28.28
C LEU A 157 5.82 -6.94 27.11
N GLY A 158 5.13 -6.58 26.03
CA GLY A 158 5.75 -5.88 24.89
C GLY A 158 6.39 -4.56 25.28
N GLN A 159 5.72 -3.78 26.13
CA GLN A 159 6.23 -2.51 26.64
C GLN A 159 7.47 -2.70 27.52
N GLU A 160 7.48 -3.72 28.40
CA GLU A 160 8.65 -4.06 29.22
C GLU A 160 9.86 -4.49 28.38
N MET A 161 9.64 -5.27 27.31
CA MET A 161 10.70 -5.68 26.40
C MET A 161 11.32 -4.47 25.67
N LEU A 162 10.51 -3.55 25.16
CA LEU A 162 10.98 -2.31 24.54
C LEU A 162 11.81 -1.47 25.53
N ASN A 163 11.29 -1.30 26.75
CA ASN A 163 11.97 -0.54 27.80
C ASN A 163 13.30 -1.18 28.22
N SER A 164 13.40 -2.52 28.19
CA SER A 164 14.62 -3.24 28.52
C SER A 164 15.73 -3.07 27.47
N LYS A 165 15.35 -2.93 26.18
CA LYS A 165 16.31 -2.73 25.07
C LYS A 165 16.77 -1.29 24.93
N LEU A 166 15.93 -0.33 25.32
CA LEU A 166 16.22 1.09 25.21
C LEU A 166 17.01 1.65 26.39
N LYS A 167 17.07 0.97 27.55
CA LYS A 167 17.86 1.43 28.70
C LYS A 167 19.33 0.98 28.60
N PRO A 168 20.32 1.89 28.59
CA PRO A 168 21.73 1.51 28.56
C PRO A 168 22.12 0.76 29.86
N LYS A 169 22.76 -0.41 29.72
CA LYS A 169 23.23 -1.22 30.85
C LYS A 169 24.17 -0.39 31.75
N LYS A 170 23.75 -0.09 32.99
CA LYS A 170 24.62 0.50 34.01
C LYS A 170 25.79 -0.45 34.28
N LYS A 171 27.02 -0.03 33.97
CA LYS A 171 28.24 -0.79 34.31
C LYS A 171 28.35 -0.89 35.83
N ARG A 172 28.35 -2.11 36.38
CA ARG A 172 28.62 -2.34 37.82
C ARG A 172 30.04 -1.88 38.11
N SER A 173 30.20 -0.88 38.98
CA SER A 173 31.52 -0.46 39.47
C SER A 173 32.13 -1.60 40.28
N LYS A 174 33.31 -2.09 39.86
CA LYS A 174 34.12 -3.04 40.65
C LYS A 174 34.44 -2.39 42.00
N LYS A 175 33.96 -2.99 43.09
CA LYS A 175 34.38 -2.65 44.46
C LYS A 175 35.89 -2.92 44.54
N ARG A 176 36.71 -1.88 44.73
CA ARG A 176 38.13 -2.05 45.07
C ARG A 176 38.17 -2.68 46.47
N ALA A 177 38.77 -3.85 46.58
CA ALA A 177 39.13 -4.43 47.86
C ALA A 177 40.35 -3.66 48.38
N ASN A 178 40.22 -3.11 49.59
CA ASN A 178 41.34 -2.83 50.48
C ASN A 178 41.70 -4.11 51.22
#